data_AF-A0A3M7QKD9-F1
#
_entry.id   AF-A0A3M7QKD9-F1
#
_cell.length_a   1.000
_cell.length_b   1.000
_cell.length_c   1.000
_cell.angle_alpha   90.00
_cell.angle_beta   90.00
_cell.angle_gamma   90.00
#
_symmetry.space_group_name_H-M   'P 1'
#
loop_
_entity.id
_entity.type
_entity.pdbx_description
1 polymer ?
#
loop_
_entity_poly.entity_id
_entity_poly.type
_entity_poly.pdbx_seq_one_letter_code
_entity_poly.pdbx_strand_id
1 'polypeptide(L)'
;MNEPEKKCFADMDEKDKKMASYAPPTEAGGRRKKKKKDLNTQKSPLSAFFLFCADEHFNITAQYPQYSVGEAAKALGERWNKVPAE
;
A
#
# COMPACT_ATOMS: atom_id res chain seq x y z
N MET A 1 -37.98 17.40 -8.70
CA MET A 1 -36.51 17.55 -8.80
C MET A 1 -36.21 18.48 -9.95
N ASN A 2 -35.58 19.62 -9.63
CA ASN A 2 -35.33 20.70 -10.57
C ASN A 2 -34.26 20.26 -11.59
N GLU A 3 -34.39 20.67 -12.86
CA GLU A 3 -33.48 20.29 -13.95
C GLU A 3 -31.96 20.52 -13.71
N PRO A 4 -31.49 21.54 -12.96
CA PRO A 4 -30.06 21.71 -12.72
C PRO A 4 -29.46 20.64 -11.80
N GLU A 5 -30.25 20.07 -10.89
CA GLU A 5 -29.77 19.05 -9.94
C GLU A 5 -29.53 17.73 -10.68
N LYS A 6 -30.44 17.34 -11.59
CA LYS A 6 -30.30 16.14 -12.43
C LYS A 6 -29.04 16.16 -13.31
N LYS A 7 -28.63 17.35 -13.78
CA LYS A 7 -27.41 17.52 -14.59
C LYS A 7 -26.13 17.37 -13.76
N CYS A 8 -26.15 17.82 -12.50
CA CYS A 8 -25.02 17.66 -11.59
C CYS A 8 -24.80 16.19 -11.19
N PHE A 9 -25.89 15.45 -10.94
CA PHE A 9 -25.80 14.02 -10.66
C PHE A 9 -25.37 13.19 -11.87
N ALA A 10 -25.82 13.55 -13.08
CA ALA A 10 -25.39 12.87 -14.31
C ALA A 10 -23.89 13.08 -14.61
N ASP A 11 -23.37 14.30 -14.41
CA ASP A 11 -21.95 14.62 -14.60
C ASP A 11 -21.05 13.87 -13.59
N MET A 12 -21.50 13.72 -12.34
CA MET A 12 -20.78 12.96 -11.32
C MET A 12 -20.76 11.46 -11.60
N ASP A 13 -21.88 10.86 -12.05
CA ASP A 13 -21.96 9.45 -12.42
C ASP A 13 -21.10 9.12 -13.65
N GLU A 14 -21.07 10.03 -14.65
CA GLU A 14 -20.21 9.86 -15.82
C GLU A 14 -18.72 9.97 -15.47
N LYS A 15 -18.37 10.83 -14.52
CA LYS A 15 -17.01 10.99 -14.02
C LYS A 15 -16.54 9.79 -13.19
N ASP A 16 -17.42 9.21 -12.38
CA ASP A 16 -17.14 8.00 -11.61
C ASP A 16 -16.97 6.79 -12.53
N LYS A 17 -17.86 6.61 -13.53
CA LYS A 17 -17.73 5.57 -14.57
C LYS A 17 -16.46 5.71 -15.41
N LYS A 18 -16.03 6.95 -15.69
CA LYS A 18 -14.80 7.24 -16.43
C LYS A 18 -13.54 6.99 -15.58
N MET A 19 -13.62 7.18 -14.26
CA MET A 19 -12.53 6.83 -13.32
C MET A 19 -12.46 5.32 -13.08
N ALA A 20 -13.59 4.61 -13.05
CA ALA A 20 -13.62 3.16 -12.88
C ALA A 20 -13.01 2.38 -14.05
N SER A 21 -13.10 2.92 -15.27
CA SER A 21 -12.47 2.34 -16.47
C SER A 21 -11.06 2.87 -16.74
N TYR A 22 -10.59 3.85 -15.96
CA TYR A 22 -9.25 4.41 -16.10
C TYR A 22 -8.20 3.52 -15.43
N ALA A 23 -7.55 2.67 -16.21
CA ALA A 23 -6.28 2.09 -15.82
C ALA A 23 -5.19 3.19 -15.91
N PRO A 24 -4.61 3.66 -14.79
CA PRO A 24 -3.52 4.62 -14.87
C PRO A 24 -2.36 3.98 -15.65
N PRO A 25 -1.70 4.69 -16.59
CA PRO A 25 -0.54 4.16 -17.29
C PRO A 25 0.52 3.70 -16.28
N THR A 26 0.67 2.38 -16.13
CA THR A 26 1.51 1.75 -15.10
C THR A 26 3.01 1.86 -15.36
N GLU A 27 3.43 2.59 -16.40
CA GLU A 27 4.79 2.46 -16.93
C GLU A 27 5.56 3.78 -17.10
N ALA A 28 4.92 4.95 -16.91
CA ALA A 28 5.58 6.25 -17.13
C ALA A 28 5.27 7.32 -16.07
N GLY A 29 4.83 6.91 -14.88
CA GLY A 29 4.56 7.81 -13.76
C GLY A 29 5.50 7.52 -12.60
N GLY A 30 6.75 8.00 -12.68
CA GLY A 30 7.76 7.79 -11.65
C GLY A 30 7.19 7.94 -10.24
N ARG A 31 7.47 6.97 -9.35
CA ARG A 31 7.05 6.99 -7.94
C ARG A 31 7.15 8.42 -7.44
N ARG A 32 6.00 9.06 -7.18
CA ARG A 32 5.99 10.44 -6.68
C ARG A 32 7.01 10.51 -5.55
N LYS A 33 8.04 11.33 -5.74
CA LYS A 33 9.16 11.45 -4.81
C LYS A 33 8.53 11.71 -3.44
N LYS A 34 8.56 10.71 -2.55
CA LYS A 34 7.98 10.83 -1.21
C LYS A 34 8.60 12.08 -0.60
N LYS A 35 7.76 13.04 -0.20
CA LYS A 35 8.21 14.25 0.51
C LYS A 35 9.15 13.79 1.62
N LYS A 36 10.32 14.44 1.72
CA LYS A 36 11.27 14.19 2.80
C LYS A 36 10.45 14.31 4.10
N LYS A 37 10.49 13.28 4.94
CA LYS A 37 9.79 13.35 6.22
C LYS A 37 10.40 14.52 6.99
N ASP A 38 9.61 15.56 7.25
CA ASP A 38 10.01 16.64 8.12
C ASP A 38 10.32 16.06 9.51
N LEU A 39 11.44 16.43 10.11
CA LEU A 39 11.90 15.90 11.41
C LEU A 39 10.91 16.14 12.56
N ASN A 40 9.92 17.02 12.35
CA ASN A 40 8.84 17.33 13.29
C ASN A 40 7.55 16.47 13.08
N THR A 41 7.50 15.64 12.04
CA THR A 41 6.29 14.82 11.80
C THR A 41 6.33 13.56 12.65
N GLN A 42 5.26 13.34 13.43
CA GLN A 42 5.07 12.08 14.15
C GLN A 42 5.22 10.89 13.19
N LYS A 43 5.98 9.87 13.60
CA LYS A 43 6.18 8.65 12.79
C LYS A 43 4.80 8.09 12.43
N SER A 44 4.56 7.86 11.15
CA SER A 44 3.30 7.27 10.68
C SER A 44 3.04 5.95 11.40
N PRO A 45 1.78 5.62 11.71
CA PRO A 45 1.44 4.35 12.33
C PRO A 45 1.96 3.19 11.45
N LEU A 46 2.46 2.14 12.11
CA LEU A 46 2.97 0.97 11.42
C LEU A 46 1.80 0.25 10.71
N SER A 47 2.03 -0.16 9.47
CA SER A 47 1.09 -1.02 8.74
C SER A 47 1.03 -2.42 9.38
N ALA A 48 -0.07 -3.15 9.18
CA ALA A 48 -0.24 -4.54 9.62
C ALA A 48 0.95 -5.43 9.24
N PHE A 49 1.48 -5.25 8.02
CA PHE A 49 2.68 -5.96 7.57
C PHE A 49 3.92 -5.67 8.43
N PHE A 50 4.12 -4.42 8.85
CA PHE A 50 5.28 -4.05 9.66
C PHE A 50 5.16 -4.54 11.10
N LEU A 51 3.94 -4.66 11.62
CA LEU A 51 3.69 -5.31 12.91
C LEU A 51 4.03 -6.80 12.82
N PHE A 52 3.50 -7.50 11.81
CA PHE A 52 3.85 -8.89 11.55
C PHE A 52 5.36 -9.12 11.39
N CYS A 53 6.05 -8.23 10.67
CA CYS A 53 7.50 -8.30 10.55
C CYS A 53 8.22 -8.14 11.89
N ALA A 54 7.72 -7.33 12.82
CA ALA A 54 8.36 -7.14 14.11
C ALA A 54 8.38 -8.45 14.93
N ASP A 55 7.32 -9.24 14.88
CA ASP A 55 7.24 -10.53 15.57
C ASP A 55 8.02 -11.64 14.83
N GLU A 56 7.81 -11.77 13.52
CA GLU A 56 8.36 -12.89 12.75
C GLU A 56 9.82 -12.71 12.34
N HIS A 57 10.35 -11.47 12.28
CA HIS A 57 11.76 -11.29 11.91
C HIS A 57 12.70 -11.97 12.92
N PHE A 58 12.37 -11.93 14.22
CA PHE A 58 13.19 -12.55 15.25
C PHE A 58 13.22 -14.08 15.07
N ASN A 59 12.06 -14.66 14.72
CA ASN A 59 11.95 -16.08 14.41
C ASN A 59 12.78 -16.47 13.19
N ILE A 60 12.80 -15.66 12.13
CA ILE A 60 13.58 -15.93 10.92
C ILE A 60 15.08 -15.75 11.17
N THR A 61 15.50 -14.72 11.90
CA THR A 61 16.91 -14.51 12.24
C THR A 61 17.43 -15.60 13.17
N ALA A 62 16.58 -16.12 14.08
CA ALA A 62 16.94 -17.25 14.93
C ALA A 62 17.03 -18.58 14.17
N GLN A 63 16.11 -18.84 13.24
CA GLN A 63 16.14 -20.07 12.42
C GLN A 63 17.24 -20.04 11.34
N TYR A 64 17.52 -18.86 10.80
CA TYR A 64 18.47 -18.67 9.71
C TYR A 64 19.45 -17.53 10.04
N PRO A 65 20.39 -17.75 10.99
CA PRO A 65 21.41 -16.75 11.33
C PRO A 65 22.39 -16.48 10.17
N GLN A 66 22.37 -17.33 9.14
CA GLN A 66 23.21 -17.22 7.94
C GLN A 66 22.60 -16.28 6.87
N TYR A 67 21.30 -15.98 6.95
CA TYR A 67 20.62 -15.20 5.93
C TYR A 67 20.98 -13.73 6.01
N SER A 68 21.24 -13.15 4.84
CA SER A 68 21.35 -11.70 4.73
C SER A 68 20.01 -11.04 5.06
N VAL A 69 20.05 -9.79 5.54
CA VAL A 69 18.85 -8.99 5.85
C VAL A 69 17.86 -8.98 4.66
N GLY A 70 18.36 -8.99 3.43
CA GLY A 70 17.53 -9.06 2.22
C GLY A 70 16.86 -10.41 1.98
N GLU A 71 17.50 -11.51 2.34
CA GLU A 71 16.97 -12.87 2.20
C GLU A 71 15.94 -13.15 3.30
N ALA A 72 16.22 -12.71 4.53
CA ALA A 72 15.26 -12.72 5.62
C ALA A 72 13.99 -11.92 5.27
N ALA A 73 14.14 -10.75 4.65
CA ALA A 73 13.01 -9.95 4.19
C ALA A 73 12.18 -10.64 3.09
N LYS A 74 12.83 -11.37 2.16
CA LYS A 74 12.12 -12.19 1.15
C LYS A 74 11.30 -13.30 1.80
N ALA A 75 11.92 -14.09 2.69
CA ALA A 75 11.24 -15.17 3.39
C ALA A 75 10.04 -14.66 4.21
N LEU A 76 10.18 -13.49 4.83
CA LEU A 76 9.12 -12.85 5.60
C LEU A 76 7.96 -12.37 4.72
N GLY A 77 8.27 -11.81 3.54
CA GLY A 77 7.26 -11.44 2.54
C GLY A 77 6.51 -12.64 1.97
N GLU A 78 7.18 -13.78 1.77
CA GLU A 78 6.52 -15.03 1.35
C GLU A 78 5.59 -15.58 2.43
N ARG A 79 5.99 -15.52 3.70
CA ARG A 79 5.13 -15.90 4.83
C ARG A 79 3.90 -14.99 4.92
N TRP A 80 4.08 -13.67 4.79
CA TRP A 80 2.97 -12.72 4.82
C TRP A 80 1.94 -12.97 3.71
N ASN A 81 2.36 -13.28 2.49
CA ASN A 81 1.42 -13.63 1.40
C ASN A 81 0.62 -14.91 1.68
N LYS A 82 1.11 -15.79 2.56
CA LYS A 82 0.39 -17.00 3.00
C LYS A 82 -0.51 -16.74 4.20
N VAL A 83 -0.36 -15.60 4.89
CA VAL A 83 -1.28 -15.21 5.97
C VAL A 83 -2.60 -14.81 5.30
N PRO A 84 -3.72 -15.47 5.61
CA PRO A 84 -5.01 -15.07 5.07
C PRO A 84 -5.36 -13.66 5.57
N ALA A 85 -5.89 -12.83 4.67
CA ALA A 85 -6.50 -11.56 5.03
C ALA A 85 -7.86 -11.85 5.68
N GLU A 86 -7.87 -12.06 6.99
CA GLU A 86 -9.08 -12.18 7.80
C GLU A 86 -9.60 -10.79 8.19
#